data_AF-A0A2W5EZR4-F1
#
_entry.id   AF-A0A2W5EZR4-F1
#
_cell.length_a   1.000
_cell.length_b   1.000
_cell.length_c   1.000
_cell.angle_alpha   90.00
_cell.angle_beta   90.00
_cell.angle_gamma   90.00
#
_symmetry.space_group_name_H-M   'P 1'
#
loop_
_entity.id
_entity.type
_entity.pdbx_description
1 polymer ?
#
loop_
_entity_poly.entity_id
_entity_poly.type
_entity_poly.pdbx_seq_one_letter_code
_entity_poly.pdbx_strand_id
1 'polypeptide(L)'
;HMMLFIAGLQSVDKNVLEAAEIDGASGWQKFRYVTLPMLGSTVRLSVFFAVIGSLQLFDMIMPLTGGGPSNSTQTMVTFLYTYGVMRMQVGLGSAVGVVLFVICVTLAFGYKRIFMRHD
;
A
#
# COMPACT_ATOMS: atom_id res chain seq x y z
N HIS A 1 -7.07 -4.69 0.12
CA HIS A 1 -6.67 -4.71 1.55
C HIS A 1 -7.48 -5.70 2.39
N MET A 2 -8.83 -5.63 2.43
CA MET A 2 -9.66 -6.52 3.28
C MET A 2 -9.34 -8.02 3.12
N MET A 3 -9.14 -8.49 1.88
CA MET A 3 -8.77 -9.88 1.61
C MET A 3 -7.43 -10.30 2.26
N LEU A 4 -6.44 -9.40 2.33
CA LEU A 4 -5.17 -9.69 3.01
C LEU A 4 -5.40 -9.91 4.50
N PHE A 5 -6.22 -9.07 5.13
CA PHE A 5 -6.55 -9.20 6.54
C PHE A 5 -7.38 -10.45 6.85
N ILE A 6 -8.32 -10.83 5.98
CA ILE A 6 -9.07 -12.08 6.13
C ILE A 6 -8.12 -13.28 6.06
N ALA A 7 -7.21 -13.31 5.07
CA ALA A 7 -6.21 -14.38 4.96
C ALA A 7 -5.28 -14.42 6.17
N GLY A 8 -4.82 -13.25 6.65
CA GLY A 8 -4.00 -13.16 7.86
C GLY A 8 -4.73 -13.66 9.10
N LEU A 9 -6.01 -13.32 9.27
CA LEU A 9 -6.82 -13.82 10.39
C LEU A 9 -7.05 -15.33 10.31
N GLN A 10 -7.19 -15.91 9.12
CA GLN A 10 -7.30 -17.35 8.95
C GLN A 10 -6.01 -18.10 9.31
N SER A 11 -4.84 -17.45 9.23
CA SER A 11 -3.57 -18.03 9.67
C SER A 11 -3.34 -17.99 11.19
N VAL A 12 -4.16 -17.25 11.96
CA VAL A 12 -4.04 -17.18 13.42
C VAL A 12 -4.59 -18.46 14.04
N ASP A 13 -3.78 -19.15 14.83
CA ASP A 13 -4.20 -20.35 15.56
C ASP A 13 -5.27 -20.00 16.60
N LYS A 14 -6.40 -20.72 16.54
CA LYS A 14 -7.51 -20.58 17.47
C LYS A 14 -7.12 -20.91 18.90
N ASN A 15 -6.15 -21.80 19.09
CA ASN A 15 -5.65 -22.17 20.43
C ASN A 15 -5.08 -20.95 21.19
N VAL A 16 -4.43 -20.02 20.47
CA VAL A 16 -3.86 -18.80 21.07
C VAL A 16 -4.98 -17.84 21.50
N LEU A 17 -6.08 -17.79 20.74
CA LEU A 17 -7.24 -16.97 21.09
C LEU A 17 -8.01 -17.55 22.28
N GLU A 18 -8.15 -18.87 22.35
CA GLU A 18 -8.78 -19.58 23.47
C GLU A 18 -7.94 -19.45 24.76
N ALA A 19 -6.62 -19.57 24.67
CA ALA A 19 -5.72 -19.34 25.81
C ALA A 19 -5.87 -17.92 26.38
N ALA A 20 -5.93 -16.90 25.52
CA ALA A 20 -6.15 -15.52 25.96
C ALA A 20 -7.52 -15.32 26.65
N GLU A 21 -8.52 -16.13 26.29
CA GLU A 21 -9.83 -16.12 26.94
C GLU A 21 -9.80 -16.79 28.31
N ILE A 22 -9.06 -17.90 28.45
CA ILE A 22 -8.80 -18.56 29.73
C ILE A 22 -8.04 -17.62 30.69
N ASP A 23 -7.11 -16.83 30.16
CA ASP A 23 -6.36 -15.80 30.92
C ASP A 23 -7.22 -14.57 31.29
N GLY A 24 -8.51 -14.55 30.92
CA GLY A 24 -9.45 -13.48 31.27
C GLY A 24 -9.29 -12.20 30.46
N ALA A 25 -8.65 -12.23 29.30
CA ALA A 25 -8.49 -11.06 28.46
C ALA A 25 -9.84 -10.58 27.88
N SER A 26 -10.17 -9.31 28.11
CA SER A 26 -11.32 -8.64 27.47
C SER A 26 -11.16 -8.58 25.94
N GLY A 27 -12.27 -8.42 25.21
CA GLY A 27 -12.24 -8.39 23.74
C GLY A 27 -11.26 -7.36 23.13
N TRP A 28 -11.13 -6.19 23.76
CA TRP A 28 -10.16 -5.18 23.34
C TRP A 28 -8.70 -5.58 23.63
N GLN A 29 -8.46 -6.22 24.78
CA GLN A 29 -7.14 -6.74 25.12
C GLN A 29 -6.74 -7.88 24.17
N LYS A 30 -7.66 -8.80 23.85
CA LYS A 30 -7.43 -9.85 22.84
C LYS A 30 -7.04 -9.26 21.49
N PHE A 31 -7.77 -8.25 21.01
CA PHE A 31 -7.44 -7.59 19.75
C PHE A 31 -6.06 -6.90 19.79
N ARG A 32 -5.81 -6.04 20.78
CA ARG A 32 -4.62 -5.18 20.82
C ARG A 32 -3.32 -5.95 21.14
N TYR A 33 -3.40 -6.99 21.97
CA TYR A 33 -2.23 -7.71 22.48
C TYR A 33 -2.02 -9.09 21.85
N VAL A 34 -3.05 -9.70 21.24
CA VAL A 34 -2.93 -11.02 20.61
C VAL A 34 -3.10 -10.91 19.10
N THR A 35 -4.27 -10.48 18.64
CA THR A 35 -4.59 -10.49 17.20
C THR A 35 -3.73 -9.51 16.41
N LEU A 36 -3.61 -8.25 16.87
CA LEU A 36 -2.89 -7.21 16.14
C LEU A 36 -1.38 -7.51 15.99
N PRO A 37 -0.66 -7.95 17.04
CA PRO A 37 0.74 -8.37 16.90
C PRO A 37 0.93 -9.57 15.98
N MET A 38 0.03 -10.57 16.04
CA MET A 38 0.10 -11.75 15.15
C MET A 38 -0.15 -11.41 13.68
N LEU A 39 -0.99 -10.40 13.42
CA LEU A 39 -1.20 -9.86 12.08
C LEU A 39 -0.08 -8.94 11.60
N GLY A 40 1.01 -8.78 12.35
CA GLY A 40 2.09 -7.84 12.03
C GLY A 40 2.64 -7.98 10.61
N SER A 41 2.84 -9.21 10.13
CA SER A 41 3.29 -9.49 8.75
C SER A 41 2.25 -9.06 7.70
N THR A 42 0.97 -9.32 7.99
CA THR A 42 -0.15 -8.91 7.12
C THR A 42 -0.31 -7.40 7.06
N VAL A 43 -0.16 -6.71 8.20
CA VAL A 43 -0.20 -5.24 8.29
C VAL A 43 0.95 -4.65 7.46
N ARG A 44 2.17 -5.15 7.61
CA ARG A 44 3.33 -4.71 6.82
C ARG A 44 3.07 -4.86 5.31
N LEU A 45 2.58 -6.01 4.88
CA LEU A 45 2.27 -6.25 3.48
C LEU A 45 1.15 -5.34 2.96
N SER A 46 0.10 -5.13 3.75
CA SER A 46 -0.99 -4.24 3.41
C SER A 46 -0.52 -2.79 3.24
N VAL A 47 0.32 -2.30 4.16
CA VAL A 47 0.93 -0.96 4.08
C VAL A 47 1.85 -0.86 2.88
N PHE A 48 2.68 -1.87 2.60
CA PHE A 48 3.54 -1.91 1.42
C PHE A 48 2.75 -1.71 0.13
N PHE A 49 1.69 -2.49 -0.08
CA PHE A 49 0.84 -2.34 -1.26
C PHE A 49 0.09 -1.01 -1.29
N ALA A 50 -0.35 -0.49 -0.14
CA ALA A 50 -1.00 0.81 -0.08
C ALA A 50 -0.05 1.94 -0.51
N VAL A 51 1.20 1.93 -0.03
CA VAL A 51 2.21 2.92 -0.39
C VAL A 51 2.52 2.85 -1.89
N ILE A 52 2.82 1.67 -2.42
CA ILE A 52 3.12 1.53 -3.85
C ILE A 52 1.92 1.92 -4.72
N GLY A 53 0.72 1.45 -4.38
CA GLY A 53 -0.50 1.77 -5.12
C GLY A 53 -0.81 3.28 -5.09
N SER A 54 -0.58 3.95 -3.96
CA SER A 54 -0.81 5.40 -3.84
C SER A 54 0.04 6.24 -4.80
N LEU A 55 1.26 5.80 -5.10
CA LEU A 55 2.16 6.47 -6.06
C LEU A 55 1.69 6.35 -7.50
N GLN A 56 0.84 5.35 -7.77
CA GLN A 56 0.36 5.00 -9.11
C GLN A 56 -1.12 5.37 -9.33
N LEU A 57 -1.70 6.23 -8.47
CA LEU A 57 -3.09 6.65 -8.57
C LEU A 57 -3.34 7.42 -9.88
N PHE A 58 -4.01 6.74 -10.80
CA PHE A 58 -4.36 7.25 -12.13
C PHE A 58 -5.84 7.02 -12.41
N ASP A 59 -6.28 5.79 -12.16
CA ASP A 59 -7.65 5.30 -12.24
C ASP A 59 -8.65 6.14 -11.43
N MET A 60 -8.24 6.70 -10.30
CA MET A 60 -9.08 7.60 -9.52
C MET A 60 -9.01 9.05 -10.01
N ILE A 61 -7.81 9.56 -10.28
CA ILE A 61 -7.58 10.99 -10.50
C ILE A 61 -8.07 11.43 -11.88
N MET A 62 -7.75 10.66 -12.93
CA MET A 62 -8.12 11.04 -14.30
C MET A 62 -9.63 11.15 -14.51
N PRO A 63 -10.46 10.16 -14.13
CA PRO A 63 -11.90 10.25 -14.38
C PRO A 63 -12.61 11.28 -13.51
N LEU A 64 -12.14 11.49 -12.27
CA LEU A 64 -12.82 12.38 -11.32
C LEU A 64 -12.43 13.85 -11.50
N THR A 65 -11.14 14.11 -11.73
CA THR A 65 -10.60 15.48 -11.68
C THR A 65 -9.81 15.86 -12.92
N GLY A 66 -9.34 14.89 -13.69
CA GLY A 66 -8.39 15.13 -14.78
C GLY A 66 -7.08 15.78 -14.33
N GLY A 67 -6.75 15.75 -13.03
CA GLY A 67 -5.63 16.47 -12.43
C GLY A 67 -5.96 17.90 -11.95
N GLY A 68 -7.20 18.38 -12.09
CA GLY A 68 -7.61 19.72 -11.68
C GLY A 68 -8.05 19.87 -10.21
N PRO A 69 -8.42 21.11 -9.80
CA PRO A 69 -8.27 22.37 -10.53
C PRO A 69 -6.80 22.83 -10.59
N SER A 70 -6.38 23.48 -11.69
CA SER A 70 -5.02 24.02 -11.86
C SER A 70 -3.87 23.04 -11.55
N ASN A 71 -3.97 21.78 -12.00
CA ASN A 71 -3.00 20.71 -11.70
C ASN A 71 -2.85 20.33 -10.21
N SER A 72 -3.75 20.78 -9.31
CA SER A 72 -3.62 20.54 -7.87
C SER A 72 -3.74 19.07 -7.44
N THR A 73 -4.40 18.24 -8.24
CA THR A 73 -4.52 16.79 -8.00
C THR A 73 -3.64 15.98 -8.95
N GLN A 74 -2.74 16.63 -9.68
CA GLN A 74 -1.87 15.97 -10.64
C GLN A 74 -0.82 15.09 -9.92
N THR A 75 -0.65 13.86 -10.39
CA THR A 75 0.39 12.92 -9.96
C THR A 75 1.39 12.70 -11.10
N MET A 76 2.53 12.05 -10.82
CA MET A 76 3.48 11.69 -11.88
C MET A 76 2.83 10.85 -12.99
N VAL A 77 1.88 9.97 -12.66
CA VAL A 77 1.21 9.13 -13.66
C VAL A 77 0.26 9.96 -14.53
N THR A 78 -0.52 10.86 -13.95
CA THR A 78 -1.41 11.72 -14.74
C THR A 78 -0.62 12.72 -15.58
N PHE A 79 0.49 13.24 -15.07
CA PHE A 79 1.43 14.06 -15.85
C PHE A 79 2.02 13.28 -17.04
N LEU A 80 2.51 12.07 -16.80
CA LEU A 80 3.01 11.19 -17.87
C LEU A 80 1.95 10.97 -18.94
N TYR A 81 0.71 10.70 -18.55
CA TYR A 81 -0.39 10.48 -19.48
C TYR A 81 -0.69 11.73 -20.31
N THR A 82 -0.83 12.90 -19.67
CA THR A 82 -1.14 14.15 -20.38
C THR A 82 -0.04 14.55 -21.36
N TYR A 83 1.24 14.50 -20.95
CA TYR A 83 2.33 14.98 -21.81
C TYR A 83 2.85 13.88 -22.75
N GLY A 84 3.04 12.67 -22.23
CA GLY A 84 3.56 11.53 -22.98
C GLY A 84 2.58 10.99 -24.02
N VAL A 85 1.32 10.81 -23.64
CA VAL A 85 0.30 10.20 -24.50
C VAL A 85 -0.52 11.26 -25.21
N MET A 86 -1.21 12.15 -24.48
CA MET A 86 -2.15 13.09 -25.11
C MET A 86 -1.45 14.16 -25.96
N ARG A 87 -0.30 14.67 -25.53
CA ARG A 87 0.48 15.68 -26.29
C ARG A 87 1.49 15.08 -27.24
N MET A 88 1.52 13.75 -27.40
CA MET A 88 2.44 13.02 -28.28
C MET A 88 3.93 13.28 -27.96
N GLN A 89 4.27 13.76 -26.75
CA GLN A 89 5.66 13.96 -26.32
C GLN A 89 6.20 12.70 -25.67
N VAL A 90 6.30 11.63 -26.46
CA VAL A 90 6.66 10.28 -25.98
C VAL A 90 7.97 10.28 -25.20
N GLY A 91 8.99 11.01 -25.67
CA GLY A 91 10.28 11.10 -24.97
C GLY A 91 10.18 11.68 -23.54
N LEU A 92 9.35 12.71 -23.35
CA LEU A 92 9.11 13.30 -22.03
C LEU A 92 8.30 12.33 -21.16
N GLY A 93 7.27 11.69 -21.71
CA GLY A 93 6.50 10.66 -21.01
C GLY A 93 7.38 9.49 -20.55
N SER A 94 8.26 9.00 -21.42
CA SER A 94 9.21 7.93 -21.09
C SER A 94 10.19 8.34 -19.99
N ALA A 95 10.72 9.55 -20.04
CA ALA A 95 11.62 10.06 -18.99
C ALA A 95 10.93 10.10 -17.62
N VAL A 96 9.70 10.63 -17.56
CA VAL A 96 8.89 10.65 -16.33
C VAL A 96 8.60 9.23 -15.86
N GLY A 97 8.31 8.30 -16.77
CA GLY A 97 8.06 6.90 -16.44
C GLY A 97 9.26 6.21 -15.81
N VAL A 98 10.47 6.45 -16.34
CA VAL A 98 11.72 5.94 -15.76
C VAL A 98 11.97 6.54 -14.38
N VAL A 99 11.77 7.85 -14.20
CA VAL A 99 11.91 8.50 -12.88
C VAL A 99 10.93 7.90 -11.87
N LEU A 100 9.66 7.75 -12.25
CA LEU A 100 8.65 7.12 -11.39
C LEU A 100 9.03 5.69 -11.02
N PHE A 101 9.53 4.91 -11.99
CA PHE A 101 10.01 3.55 -11.74
C PHE A 101 11.15 3.52 -10.71
N VAL A 102 12.15 4.39 -10.85
CA VAL A 102 13.26 4.49 -9.90
C VAL A 102 12.78 4.85 -8.49
N ILE A 103 11.84 5.79 -8.38
CA ILE A 103 11.22 6.17 -7.09
C ILE A 103 10.50 4.97 -6.47
N CYS A 104 9.65 4.28 -7.24
CA CYS A 104 8.92 3.10 -6.76
C CYS A 104 9.85 1.98 -6.32
N VAL A 105 10.90 1.67 -7.10
CA VAL A 105 11.89 0.64 -6.75
C VAL A 105 12.65 1.03 -5.48
N THR A 106 13.09 2.28 -5.38
CA THR A 106 13.84 2.75 -4.21
C THR A 106 12.99 2.67 -2.95
N LEU A 107 11.72 3.09 -3.02
CA LEU A 107 10.77 2.99 -1.90
C LEU A 107 10.44 1.54 -1.57
N ALA A 108 10.23 0.68 -2.57
CA ALA A 108 9.92 -0.73 -2.36
C ALA A 108 11.08 -1.47 -1.68
N PHE A 109 12.31 -1.27 -2.18
CA PHE A 109 13.51 -1.86 -1.57
C PHE A 109 13.79 -1.27 -0.18
N GLY A 110 13.63 0.05 -0.01
CA GLY A 110 13.78 0.71 1.28
C GLY A 110 12.79 0.17 2.32
N TYR A 111 11.52 0.04 1.95
CA TYR A 111 10.48 -0.53 2.81
C TYR A 111 10.80 -1.98 3.19
N LYS A 112 11.11 -2.82 2.20
CA LYS A 112 11.49 -4.23 2.43
C LYS A 112 12.68 -4.34 3.38
N ARG A 113 13.72 -3.52 3.16
CA ARG A 113 14.97 -3.52 3.94
C ARG A 113 14.75 -3.13 5.40
N ILE A 114 13.80 -2.24 5.70
CA ILE A 114 13.55 -1.72 7.04
C ILE A 114 12.51 -2.57 7.77
N PHE A 115 11.37 -2.83 7.15
CA PHE A 115 10.20 -3.39 7.81
C PHE A 115 10.07 -4.91 7.64
N MET A 116 10.51 -5.48 6.51
CA MET A 116 10.40 -6.92 6.22
C MET A 116 11.70 -7.68 6.51
N ARG A 117 12.55 -7.14 7.40
CA ARG A 117 13.85 -7.74 7.73
C ARG A 117 13.74 -8.97 8.65
N HIS A 118 12.55 -9.21 9.21
CA HIS A 118 12.25 -10.22 10.24
C HIS A 118 11.07 -11.15 9.85
N ASP A 119 10.60 -11.08 8.60
CA ASP A 119 9.74 -12.13 8.02
C ASP A 119 10.63 -13.18 7.34
#